data_AF-A0A6A4S1H1-F1
#
_entry.id   AF-A0A6A4S1H1-F1
#
_cell.length_a   1.000
_cell.length_b   1.000
_cell.length_c   1.000
_cell.angle_alpha   90.00
_cell.angle_beta   90.00
_cell.angle_gamma   90.00
#
_symmetry.space_group_name_H-M   'P 1'
#
loop_
_entity.id
_entity.type
_entity.pdbx_description
1 polymer ?
#
loop_
_entity_poly.entity_id
_entity_poly.type
_entity_poly.pdbx_seq_one_letter_code
_entity_poly.pdbx_strand_id
1 'polypeptide(L)'
;MSKYDFSDIFLIVMVTMDKSLFHIQYTVERTAVGTNMRPEPCTLSARFSGNAAGDANTENIIPWIYTPVRGILAIWQQLTKTLEKKNGSLVSEILRSKIPEMANCSVLMREHSRVEETIQAMQQAGAGSLQVISDFDMTLTRFAHNGKRVPSTHNILNNRLLVNEDCTKKIKKLLNTYYPIEIDARRSVEEKVPLMVEWWIKVHELLIQQRIRKDLLSQAVKESSTMLRDGYKVFFDRLVEQRVPMLILSAGVGDVLEEVIRQNHVFHPNIHIISNYMDFDQTGVLQAFKGELIHIFNKGEGALSHAAGLRELQGRPNVLLLGDSLGDLAMAGGVSEPQNVLTVGFLNDQVDERKESYINSFDIVLVKDETMDVPNGILRNTLAVISDVR
;
A
#
# COMPACT_ATOMS: atom_id res chain seq x y z
N MET A 1 6.29 25.73 26.55
CA MET A 1 7.62 25.75 27.19
C MET A 1 8.67 26.01 26.12
N SER A 2 9.72 26.76 26.47
CA SER A 2 10.59 27.55 25.59
C SER A 2 11.31 26.80 24.46
N LYS A 3 11.44 27.50 23.33
CA LYS A 3 12.36 27.19 22.22
C LYS A 3 13.78 27.05 22.76
N TYR A 4 14.38 25.87 22.62
CA TYR A 4 15.83 25.73 22.58
C TYR A 4 16.21 25.60 21.11
N ASP A 5 16.98 26.58 20.61
CA ASP A 5 17.49 26.58 19.25
C ASP A 5 18.69 25.61 19.17
N PHE A 6 18.79 24.83 18.10
CA PHE A 6 19.83 23.79 17.94
C PHE A 6 21.26 24.37 17.96
N SER A 7 21.41 25.69 17.79
CA SER A 7 22.66 26.44 17.97
C SER A 7 23.16 26.47 19.41
N ASP A 8 22.28 26.42 20.41
CA ASP A 8 22.65 26.61 21.81
C ASP A 8 23.33 25.37 22.41
N ILE A 9 23.02 24.19 21.88
CA ILE A 9 23.65 22.92 22.30
C ILE A 9 25.06 22.78 21.69
N PHE A 10 25.29 23.34 20.49
CA PHE A 10 26.62 23.35 19.86
C PHE A 10 27.63 24.21 20.65
N LEU A 11 27.16 25.27 21.31
CA LEU A 11 28.01 26.14 22.12
C LEU A 11 28.52 25.43 23.38
N ILE A 12 27.74 24.51 23.96
CA ILE A 12 28.10 23.77 25.18
C ILE A 12 29.27 22.80 24.92
N VAL A 13 29.39 22.25 23.72
CA VAL A 13 30.48 21.33 23.36
C VAL A 13 31.82 22.07 23.13
N MET A 14 31.81 23.37 22.87
CA MET A 14 33.04 24.16 22.65
C MET A 14 33.67 24.75 23.93
N VAL A 15 33.05 24.64 25.11
CA VAL A 15 33.58 25.27 26.33
C VAL A 15 34.72 24.47 26.99
N THR A 16 35.00 23.25 26.53
CA THR A 16 36.06 22.39 27.11
C THR A 16 37.39 22.38 26.36
N MET A 17 37.62 23.30 25.41
CA MET A 17 38.95 23.47 24.81
C MET A 17 39.47 24.89 24.99
N ASP A 18 40.63 24.96 25.65
CA ASP A 18 41.39 26.15 26.01
C ASP A 18 41.48 27.14 24.82
N LYS A 19 40.98 28.37 25.04
CA LYS A 19 40.92 29.44 24.02
C LYS A 19 42.29 30.04 23.67
N SER A 20 43.39 29.52 24.22
CA SER A 20 44.71 30.14 24.10
C SER A 20 45.52 29.77 22.85
N LEU A 21 45.03 28.90 21.94
CA LEU A 21 45.90 28.39 20.85
C LEU A 21 45.43 28.57 19.40
N PHE A 22 44.21 28.99 19.08
CA PHE A 22 43.80 29.11 17.66
C PHE A 22 42.79 30.24 17.38
N HIS A 23 43.12 31.10 16.42
CA HIS A 23 42.14 31.97 15.75
C HIS A 23 41.51 31.16 14.60
N ILE A 24 40.21 30.88 14.70
CA ILE A 24 39.44 30.22 13.64
C ILE A 24 38.45 31.24 13.06
N GLN A 25 38.57 31.54 11.77
CA GLN A 25 37.55 32.26 10.99
C GLN A 25 36.73 31.25 10.19
N TYR A 26 35.40 31.36 10.26
CA TYR A 26 34.48 30.56 9.47
C TYR A 26 33.75 31.45 8.46
N THR A 27 33.66 31.01 7.20
CA THR A 27 32.82 31.63 6.17
C THR A 27 31.74 30.64 5.76
N VAL A 28 30.47 31.05 5.82
CA VAL A 28 29.34 30.24 5.33
C VAL A 28 29.03 30.70 3.91
N GLU A 29 29.43 29.93 2.90
CA GLU A 29 28.98 30.16 1.53
C GLU A 29 27.59 29.55 1.34
N ARG A 30 26.59 30.41 1.11
CA ARG A 30 25.29 29.98 0.58
C ARG A 30 25.39 29.90 -0.94
N THR A 31 25.42 28.70 -1.50
CA THR A 31 25.13 28.50 -2.93
C THR A 31 23.64 28.70 -3.15
N ALA A 32 23.28 29.75 -3.91
CA ALA A 32 21.93 29.90 -4.44
C ALA A 32 21.72 28.84 -5.53
N VAL A 33 20.69 28.00 -5.39
CA VAL A 33 20.29 27.05 -6.43
C VAL A 33 18.90 27.41 -6.92
N GLY A 34 18.82 27.75 -8.21
CA GLY A 34 17.58 27.95 -8.95
C GLY A 34 16.77 26.66 -9.10
N THR A 35 15.51 26.82 -9.47
CA THR A 35 14.48 25.79 -9.63
C THR A 35 14.98 24.53 -10.35
N ASN A 36 14.69 23.37 -9.75
CA ASN A 36 14.95 21.99 -10.20
C ASN A 36 16.36 21.40 -9.96
N MET A 37 16.63 20.98 -8.72
CA MET A 37 17.28 19.69 -8.38
C MET A 37 17.29 19.46 -6.85
N ARG A 38 17.36 18.20 -6.41
CA ARG A 38 17.28 17.74 -4.99
C ARG A 38 18.37 18.40 -4.12
N PRO A 39 18.12 18.65 -2.82
CA PRO A 39 19.13 19.22 -1.92
C PRO A 39 20.23 18.19 -1.62
N GLU A 40 21.48 18.52 -1.93
CA GLU A 40 22.67 17.83 -1.42
C GLU A 40 23.01 18.32 0.01
N PRO A 41 23.62 17.48 0.86
CA PRO A 41 23.94 17.86 2.23
C PRO A 41 25.03 18.95 2.28
N CYS A 42 24.82 19.97 3.11
CA CYS A 42 25.78 21.05 3.35
C CYS A 42 27.15 20.50 3.78
N THR A 43 28.18 20.80 3.00
CA THR A 43 29.58 20.51 3.34
C THR A 43 30.16 21.64 4.19
N LEU A 44 30.53 21.33 5.44
CA LEU A 44 31.36 22.22 6.25
C LEU A 44 32.83 22.06 5.81
N SER A 45 33.46 23.14 5.34
CA SER A 45 34.91 23.15 5.12
C SER A 45 35.60 24.10 6.12
N ALA A 46 36.66 23.64 6.76
CA ALA A 46 37.53 24.45 7.61
C ALA A 46 38.88 24.62 6.90
N ARG A 47 39.35 25.86 6.71
CA ARG A 47 40.72 26.14 6.26
C ARG A 47 41.55 26.60 7.45
N PHE A 48 42.69 25.96 7.67
CA PHE A 48 43.71 26.38 8.63
C PHE A 48 44.76 27.21 7.88
N SER A 49 44.93 28.49 8.24
CA SER A 49 46.03 29.32 7.74
C SER A 49 47.02 29.58 8.88
N GLY A 50 48.20 28.96 8.81
CA GLY A 50 49.34 29.26 9.68
C GLY A 50 50.43 29.98 8.88
N ASN A 51 50.86 31.15 9.35
CA ASN A 51 52.09 31.78 8.87
C ASN A 51 53.29 31.05 9.48
N ALA A 52 54.04 30.31 8.67
CA ALA A 52 55.42 29.98 8.96
C ALA A 52 56.18 29.82 7.64
N ALA A 53 57.14 30.72 7.40
CA ALA A 53 58.11 30.60 6.34
C ALA A 53 59.08 29.45 6.64
N GLY A 54 59.46 28.68 5.62
CA GLY A 54 60.67 27.85 5.62
C GLY A 54 60.44 26.33 5.69
N ASP A 55 60.51 25.71 4.52
CA ASP A 55 61.02 24.37 4.19
C ASP A 55 60.53 23.08 4.90
N ALA A 56 60.08 22.18 4.02
CA ALA A 56 60.13 20.71 4.05
C ALA A 56 59.07 19.92 4.84
N ASN A 57 58.52 18.92 4.14
CA ASN A 57 57.62 17.83 4.56
C ASN A 57 56.15 18.15 4.82
N THR A 58 55.38 18.10 3.74
CA THR A 58 53.95 17.75 3.73
C THR A 58 53.75 16.28 4.13
N GLU A 59 53.78 15.97 5.42
CA GLU A 59 53.24 14.72 6.00
C GLU A 59 53.19 14.90 7.52
N ASN A 60 52.07 15.39 8.06
CA ASN A 60 51.62 15.20 9.45
C ASN A 60 50.35 16.03 9.73
N ILE A 61 49.21 15.53 9.25
CA ILE A 61 47.92 15.92 9.82
C ILE A 61 47.81 15.17 11.16
N ILE A 62 47.77 15.92 12.24
CA ILE A 62 47.93 15.48 13.63
C ILE A 62 46.87 14.40 14.01
N PRO A 63 47.26 13.15 14.35
CA PRO A 63 46.34 12.04 14.67
C PRO A 63 45.43 12.25 15.89
N TRP A 64 45.68 13.27 16.70
CA TRP A 64 45.02 13.50 17.99
C TRP A 64 43.66 14.21 17.88
N ILE A 65 43.32 14.77 16.73
CA ILE A 65 42.02 15.44 16.49
C ILE A 65 41.03 14.51 15.76
N TYR A 66 41.51 13.62 14.89
CA TYR A 66 40.66 12.70 14.11
C TYR A 66 39.94 11.66 14.98
N THR A 67 40.62 11.15 16.00
CA THR A 67 40.09 10.13 16.92
C THR A 67 38.94 10.64 17.79
N PRO A 68 39.04 11.79 18.48
CA PRO A 68 37.92 12.33 19.27
C PRO A 68 36.73 12.75 18.41
N VAL A 69 36.93 13.31 17.21
CA VAL A 69 35.82 13.68 16.30
C VAL A 69 35.06 12.44 15.83
N ARG A 70 35.76 11.35 15.45
CA ARG A 70 35.11 10.07 15.12
C ARG A 70 34.39 9.46 16.32
N GLY A 71 34.96 9.56 17.53
CA GLY A 71 34.32 9.10 18.76
C GLY A 71 33.01 9.85 19.06
N ILE A 72 33.02 11.17 18.94
CA ILE A 72 31.82 12.02 19.14
C ILE A 72 30.76 11.71 18.07
N LEU A 73 31.14 11.55 16.81
CA LEU A 73 30.21 11.20 15.73
C LEU A 73 29.59 9.82 15.94
N ALA A 74 30.37 8.83 16.40
CA ALA A 74 29.87 7.50 16.72
C ALA A 74 28.90 7.52 17.92
N ILE A 75 29.21 8.28 18.97
CA ILE A 75 28.31 8.49 20.12
C ILE A 75 27.02 9.18 19.67
N TRP A 76 27.12 10.21 18.82
CA TRP A 76 25.95 10.91 18.27
C TRP A 76 25.07 9.96 17.45
N GLN A 77 25.65 9.17 16.54
CA GLN A 77 24.94 8.15 15.76
C GLN A 77 24.29 7.08 16.64
N GLN A 78 24.94 6.70 17.73
CA GLN A 78 24.40 5.72 18.68
C GLN A 78 23.26 6.31 19.50
N LEU A 79 23.36 7.57 19.91
CA LEU A 79 22.30 8.30 20.62
C LEU A 79 21.09 8.53 19.72
N THR A 80 21.28 8.95 18.46
CA THR A 80 20.17 9.09 17.50
C THR A 80 19.47 7.76 17.25
N LYS A 81 20.21 6.67 16.97
CA LYS A 81 19.61 5.33 16.85
C LYS A 81 18.85 4.89 18.11
N THR A 82 19.36 5.25 19.29
CA THR A 82 18.71 4.89 20.57
C THR A 82 17.43 5.72 20.79
N LEU A 83 17.44 7.00 20.44
CA LEU A 83 16.28 7.89 20.49
C LEU A 83 15.22 7.48 19.46
N GLU A 84 15.62 7.17 18.23
CA GLU A 84 14.74 6.60 17.19
C GLU A 84 14.10 5.30 17.65
N LYS A 85 14.88 4.39 18.26
CA LYS A 85 14.37 3.12 18.79
C LYS A 85 13.39 3.34 19.95
N LYS A 86 13.69 4.26 20.88
CA LYS A 86 12.78 4.60 21.99
C LYS A 86 11.49 5.27 21.51
N ASN A 87 11.59 6.22 20.59
CA ASN A 87 10.45 6.90 20.00
C ASN A 87 9.59 5.92 19.20
N GLY A 88 10.19 5.06 18.37
CA GLY A 88 9.48 4.01 17.65
C GLY A 88 8.78 3.01 18.57
N SER A 89 9.40 2.65 19.70
CA SER A 89 8.75 1.82 20.73
C SER A 89 7.52 2.51 21.33
N LEU A 90 7.61 3.80 21.65
CA LEU A 90 6.49 4.55 22.23
C LEU A 90 5.34 4.74 21.22
N VAL A 91 5.68 5.13 19.99
CA VAL A 91 4.75 5.23 18.84
C VAL A 91 4.01 3.89 18.64
N SER A 92 4.76 2.78 18.64
CA SER A 92 4.15 1.45 18.49
C SER A 92 3.15 1.12 19.62
N GLU A 93 3.39 1.61 20.84
CA GLU A 93 2.49 1.42 21.98
C GLU A 93 1.24 2.30 21.88
N ILE A 94 1.38 3.56 21.44
CA ILE A 94 0.25 4.48 21.23
C ILE A 94 -0.67 3.96 20.12
N LEU A 95 -0.11 3.54 18.99
CA LEU A 95 -0.88 2.99 17.88
C LEU A 95 -1.66 1.74 18.32
N ARG A 96 -1.03 0.84 19.08
CA ARG A 96 -1.68 -0.37 19.63
C ARG A 96 -2.75 -0.04 20.67
N SER A 97 -2.57 1.02 21.45
CA SER A 97 -3.61 1.49 22.39
C SER A 97 -4.86 1.99 21.64
N LYS A 98 -4.65 2.75 20.56
CA LYS A 98 -5.74 3.31 19.72
C LYS A 98 -6.41 2.27 18.82
N ILE A 99 -5.62 1.33 18.29
CA ILE A 99 -6.05 0.26 17.38
C ILE A 99 -5.45 -1.06 17.88
N PRO A 100 -6.11 -1.74 18.84
CA PRO A 100 -5.61 -2.98 19.43
C PRO A 100 -5.32 -4.09 18.42
N GLU A 101 -6.05 -4.10 17.30
CA GLU A 101 -5.88 -5.05 16.20
C GLU A 101 -4.47 -5.01 15.60
N MET A 102 -3.75 -3.87 15.71
CA MET A 102 -2.35 -3.72 15.27
C MET A 102 -1.34 -4.50 16.11
N ALA A 103 -1.75 -5.05 17.25
CA ALA A 103 -0.91 -5.90 18.10
C ALA A 103 -0.96 -7.39 17.70
N ASN A 104 -1.84 -7.77 16.77
CA ASN A 104 -1.96 -9.15 16.30
C ASN A 104 -0.66 -9.63 15.63
N CYS A 105 -0.32 -10.90 15.83
CA CYS A 105 0.91 -11.49 15.28
C CYS A 105 0.90 -11.61 13.75
N SER A 106 -0.28 -11.52 13.11
CA SER A 106 -0.44 -11.44 11.66
C SER A 106 0.00 -10.09 11.09
N VAL A 107 0.13 -9.05 11.92
CA VAL A 107 0.39 -7.68 11.48
C VAL A 107 1.89 -7.41 11.44
N LEU A 108 2.38 -7.01 10.28
CA LEU A 108 3.75 -6.57 10.07
C LEU A 108 3.76 -5.13 9.56
N MET A 109 4.66 -4.31 10.10
CA MET A 109 4.85 -2.92 9.69
C MET A 109 6.35 -2.63 9.64
N ARG A 110 6.82 -2.00 8.55
CA ARG A 110 8.20 -1.54 8.47
C ARG A 110 8.43 -0.26 9.26
N GLU A 111 7.53 0.70 9.10
CA GLU A 111 7.66 2.07 9.61
C GLU A 111 6.43 2.46 10.43
N HIS A 112 6.39 2.03 11.70
CA HIS A 112 5.27 2.30 12.60
C HIS A 112 4.93 3.80 12.73
N SER A 113 5.95 4.67 12.78
CA SER A 113 5.74 6.13 12.88
C SER A 113 4.99 6.68 11.68
N ARG A 114 5.36 6.26 10.46
CA ARG A 114 4.67 6.68 9.24
C ARG A 114 3.21 6.23 9.25
N VAL A 115 2.93 5.00 9.67
CA VAL A 115 1.56 4.48 9.79
C VAL A 115 0.75 5.33 10.77
N GLU A 116 1.31 5.61 11.94
CA GLU A 116 0.62 6.42 12.96
C GLU A 116 0.37 7.85 12.47
N GLU A 117 1.39 8.54 11.94
CA GLU A 117 1.28 9.89 11.41
C GLU A 117 0.22 9.98 10.30
N THR A 118 0.19 8.99 9.41
CA THR A 118 -0.80 8.90 8.32
C THR A 118 -2.21 8.74 8.89
N ILE A 119 -2.44 7.82 9.83
CA ILE A 119 -3.75 7.61 10.46
C ILE A 119 -4.20 8.87 11.21
N GLN A 120 -3.30 9.54 11.93
CA GLN A 120 -3.59 10.80 12.63
C GLN A 120 -3.96 11.92 11.66
N ALA A 121 -3.23 12.07 10.55
CA ALA A 121 -3.55 13.06 9.52
C ALA A 121 -4.92 12.80 8.89
N MET A 122 -5.24 11.54 8.57
CA MET A 122 -6.56 11.16 8.06
C MET A 122 -7.67 11.44 9.09
N GLN A 123 -7.41 11.17 10.36
CA GLN A 123 -8.36 11.44 11.45
C GLN A 123 -8.66 12.94 11.59
N GLN A 124 -7.62 13.78 11.54
CA GLN A 124 -7.76 15.24 11.61
C GLN A 124 -8.52 15.82 10.41
N ALA A 125 -8.32 15.25 9.22
CA ALA A 125 -9.01 15.67 8.00
C ALA A 125 -10.48 15.18 7.94
N GLY A 126 -10.80 14.10 8.67
CA GLY A 126 -12.16 13.59 8.85
C GLY A 126 -12.76 12.88 7.64
N ALA A 127 -13.94 12.30 7.84
CA ALA A 127 -14.64 11.43 6.88
C ALA A 127 -14.88 12.04 5.50
N GLY A 128 -15.10 13.36 5.43
CA GLY A 128 -15.34 14.08 4.18
C GLY A 128 -14.14 14.11 3.22
N SER A 129 -12.94 13.83 3.73
CA SER A 129 -11.69 13.82 2.97
C SER A 129 -11.19 12.41 2.61
N LEU A 130 -11.79 11.36 3.19
CA LEU A 130 -11.39 9.97 3.04
C LEU A 130 -12.08 9.32 1.84
N GLN A 131 -11.36 8.45 1.13
CA GLN A 131 -11.89 7.46 0.20
C GLN A 131 -11.22 6.11 0.41
N VAL A 132 -11.92 5.03 0.03
CA VAL A 132 -11.37 3.66 0.08
C VAL A 132 -11.20 3.15 -1.33
N ILE A 133 -10.03 2.56 -1.62
CA ILE A 133 -9.78 1.85 -2.87
C ILE A 133 -9.37 0.42 -2.50
N SER A 134 -10.05 -0.58 -3.05
CA SER A 134 -9.83 -1.98 -2.69
C SER A 134 -9.80 -2.87 -3.92
N ASP A 135 -8.92 -3.87 -3.92
CA ASP A 135 -9.15 -5.07 -4.71
C ASP A 135 -10.31 -5.89 -4.10
N PHE A 136 -10.80 -6.91 -4.82
CA PHE A 136 -11.88 -7.78 -4.38
C PHE A 136 -11.43 -9.21 -4.05
N ASP A 137 -10.80 -9.89 -5.01
CA ASP A 137 -10.50 -11.31 -4.91
C ASP A 137 -9.31 -11.51 -3.96
N MET A 138 -9.50 -12.23 -2.86
CA MET A 138 -8.47 -12.47 -1.83
C MET A 138 -8.06 -11.23 -1.02
N THR A 139 -8.69 -10.10 -1.28
CA THR A 139 -8.62 -8.87 -0.47
C THR A 139 -9.88 -8.69 0.37
N LEU A 140 -11.05 -8.53 -0.26
CA LEU A 140 -12.35 -8.47 0.44
C LEU A 140 -12.95 -9.87 0.62
N THR A 141 -12.69 -10.76 -0.33
CA THR A 141 -12.96 -12.19 -0.18
C THR A 141 -11.81 -12.88 0.55
N ARG A 142 -12.13 -13.96 1.25
CA ARG A 142 -11.15 -14.79 1.93
C ARG A 142 -10.22 -15.47 0.94
N PHE A 143 -9.01 -15.79 1.38
CA PHE A 143 -8.12 -16.65 0.62
C PHE A 143 -8.46 -18.13 0.85
N ALA A 144 -8.68 -18.53 2.10
CA ALA A 144 -9.03 -19.88 2.48
C ALA A 144 -10.04 -19.93 3.63
N HIS A 145 -10.75 -21.05 3.72
CA HIS A 145 -11.65 -21.36 4.84
C HIS A 145 -11.54 -22.85 5.16
N ASN A 146 -11.30 -23.18 6.42
CA ASN A 146 -11.10 -24.57 6.90
C ASN A 146 -10.08 -25.37 6.06
N GLY A 147 -8.96 -24.74 5.73
CA GLY A 147 -7.87 -25.35 4.94
C GLY A 147 -8.17 -25.52 3.45
N LYS A 148 -9.34 -25.06 2.97
CA LYS A 148 -9.70 -25.09 1.53
C LYS A 148 -9.63 -23.70 0.93
N ARG A 149 -9.15 -23.62 -0.31
CA ARG A 149 -9.09 -22.40 -1.10
C ARG A 149 -10.50 -21.87 -1.36
N VAL A 150 -10.74 -20.59 -1.09
CA VAL A 150 -11.98 -19.89 -1.46
C VAL A 150 -11.86 -19.46 -2.93
N PRO A 151 -12.92 -19.62 -3.75
CA PRO A 151 -12.86 -19.30 -5.17
C PRO A 151 -12.84 -17.79 -5.40
N SER A 152 -11.97 -17.35 -6.34
CA SER A 152 -12.08 -16.03 -6.96
C SER A 152 -13.33 -15.91 -7.83
N THR A 153 -13.66 -14.69 -8.25
CA THR A 153 -14.75 -14.43 -9.20
C THR A 153 -14.65 -15.27 -10.49
N HIS A 154 -13.46 -15.41 -11.09
CA HIS A 154 -13.26 -16.34 -12.21
C HIS A 154 -13.46 -17.81 -11.83
N ASN A 155 -13.01 -18.21 -10.63
CA ASN A 155 -13.15 -19.61 -10.20
C ASN A 155 -14.60 -19.99 -9.89
N ILE A 156 -15.46 -19.03 -9.52
CA ILE A 156 -16.91 -19.26 -9.39
C ILE A 156 -17.53 -19.65 -10.75
N LEU A 157 -17.00 -19.13 -11.86
CA LEU A 157 -17.46 -19.51 -13.20
C LEU A 157 -17.15 -20.97 -13.55
N ASN A 158 -16.22 -21.63 -12.84
CA ASN A 158 -15.96 -23.06 -13.02
C ASN A 158 -17.08 -23.97 -12.43
N ASN A 159 -18.25 -23.41 -12.15
CA ASN A 159 -19.44 -24.14 -11.78
C ASN A 159 -19.98 -24.94 -12.99
N ARG A 160 -20.42 -26.19 -12.76
CA ARG A 160 -21.00 -27.09 -13.77
C ARG A 160 -22.28 -26.56 -14.43
N LEU A 161 -22.95 -25.61 -13.80
CA LEU A 161 -24.07 -24.87 -14.39
C LEU A 161 -23.64 -23.97 -15.56
N LEU A 162 -22.37 -23.54 -15.58
CA LEU A 162 -21.86 -22.51 -16.50
C LEU A 162 -20.86 -23.07 -17.50
N VAL A 163 -19.99 -24.00 -17.06
CA VAL A 163 -18.92 -24.55 -17.90
C VAL A 163 -18.87 -26.07 -17.83
N ASN A 164 -18.55 -26.71 -18.95
CA ASN A 164 -18.38 -28.17 -19.02
C ASN A 164 -16.97 -28.62 -18.58
N GLU A 165 -16.82 -29.92 -18.32
CA GLU A 165 -15.56 -30.48 -17.80
C GLU A 165 -14.36 -30.33 -18.75
N ASP A 166 -14.59 -30.31 -20.08
CA ASP A 166 -13.52 -30.09 -21.05
C ASP A 166 -12.98 -28.65 -20.97
N CYS A 167 -13.89 -27.67 -20.87
CA CYS A 167 -13.54 -26.28 -20.65
C CYS A 167 -12.78 -26.10 -19.34
N THR A 168 -13.23 -26.71 -18.24
CA THR A 168 -12.53 -26.68 -16.95
C THR A 168 -11.09 -27.21 -17.07
N LYS A 169 -10.89 -28.31 -17.81
CA LYS A 169 -9.53 -28.86 -18.06
C LYS A 169 -8.65 -27.89 -18.85
N LYS A 170 -9.21 -27.22 -19.87
CA LYS A 170 -8.50 -26.20 -20.67
C LYS A 170 -8.11 -24.99 -19.82
N ILE A 171 -9.03 -24.45 -19.03
CA ILE A 171 -8.76 -23.34 -18.10
C ILE A 171 -7.68 -23.74 -17.09
N LYS A 172 -7.76 -24.95 -16.51
CA LYS A 172 -6.72 -25.46 -15.59
C LYS A 172 -5.35 -25.59 -16.27
N LYS A 173 -5.31 -25.98 -17.54
CA LYS A 173 -4.05 -26.02 -18.31
C LYS A 173 -3.45 -24.63 -18.47
N LEU A 174 -4.27 -23.61 -18.80
CA LEU A 174 -3.82 -22.22 -18.88
C LEU A 174 -3.28 -21.74 -17.52
N LEU A 175 -4.00 -21.99 -16.43
CA LEU A 175 -3.54 -21.66 -15.07
C LEU A 175 -2.16 -22.25 -14.78
N ASN A 176 -1.97 -23.55 -15.04
CA ASN A 176 -0.69 -24.23 -14.82
C ASN A 176 0.46 -23.68 -15.68
N THR A 177 0.15 -23.05 -16.82
CA THR A 177 1.16 -22.43 -17.70
C THR A 177 1.51 -21.01 -17.26
N TYR A 178 0.51 -20.17 -16.97
CA TYR A 178 0.71 -18.74 -16.79
C TYR A 178 0.90 -18.31 -15.32
N TYR A 179 0.27 -19.00 -14.36
CA TYR A 179 0.41 -18.65 -12.95
C TYR A 179 1.87 -18.71 -12.45
N PRO A 180 2.69 -19.73 -12.79
CA PRO A 180 4.10 -19.72 -12.42
C PRO A 180 4.87 -18.51 -12.97
N ILE A 181 4.45 -17.95 -14.11
CA ILE A 181 5.06 -16.79 -14.75
C ILE A 181 4.65 -15.51 -14.01
N GLU A 182 3.36 -15.37 -13.68
CA GLU A 182 2.82 -14.25 -12.90
C GLU A 182 3.63 -14.03 -11.63
N ILE A 183 3.91 -15.13 -10.91
CA ILE A 183 4.56 -15.10 -9.60
C ILE A 183 6.10 -15.13 -9.65
N ASP A 184 6.72 -15.29 -10.83
CA ASP A 184 8.18 -15.43 -10.95
C ASP A 184 8.87 -14.10 -10.62
N ALA A 185 9.51 -14.01 -9.45
CA ALA A 185 10.21 -12.80 -9.00
C ALA A 185 11.42 -12.42 -9.88
N ARG A 186 11.89 -13.32 -10.76
CA ARG A 186 13.04 -13.08 -11.64
C ARG A 186 12.67 -12.37 -12.94
N ARG A 187 11.39 -12.32 -13.29
CA ARG A 187 10.88 -11.65 -14.49
C ARG A 187 10.40 -10.24 -14.15
N SER A 188 10.67 -9.29 -15.03
CA SER A 188 10.17 -7.93 -14.85
C SER A 188 8.65 -7.84 -15.07
N VAL A 189 8.03 -6.75 -14.63
CA VAL A 189 6.59 -6.54 -14.87
C VAL A 189 6.32 -6.40 -16.37
N GLU A 190 7.18 -5.68 -17.09
CA GLU A 190 7.08 -5.43 -18.53
C GLU A 190 7.11 -6.74 -19.33
N GLU A 191 7.93 -7.72 -18.92
CA GLU A 191 7.97 -9.05 -19.54
C GLU A 191 6.71 -9.88 -19.26
N LYS A 192 6.07 -9.68 -18.10
CA LYS A 192 4.88 -10.43 -17.67
C LYS A 192 3.59 -9.89 -18.28
N VAL A 193 3.47 -8.58 -18.48
CA VAL A 193 2.26 -7.92 -19.00
C VAL A 193 1.70 -8.60 -20.27
N PRO A 194 2.45 -8.77 -21.37
CA PRO A 194 1.89 -9.38 -22.58
C PRO A 194 1.41 -10.84 -22.35
N LEU A 195 2.05 -11.57 -21.43
CA LEU A 195 1.69 -12.94 -21.09
C LEU A 195 0.42 -13.00 -20.24
N MET A 196 0.19 -12.01 -19.36
CA MET A 196 -1.07 -11.90 -18.61
C MET A 196 -2.24 -11.53 -19.53
N VAL A 197 -2.01 -10.64 -20.49
CA VAL A 197 -2.99 -10.30 -21.53
C VAL A 197 -3.37 -11.54 -22.33
N GLU A 198 -2.37 -12.29 -22.83
CA GLU A 198 -2.61 -13.52 -23.58
C GLU A 198 -3.38 -14.57 -22.76
N TRP A 199 -3.01 -14.74 -21.49
CA TRP A 199 -3.68 -15.69 -20.60
C TRP A 199 -5.16 -15.36 -20.44
N TRP A 200 -5.47 -14.13 -20.04
CA TRP A 200 -6.85 -13.75 -19.74
C TRP A 200 -7.73 -13.66 -20.99
N ILE A 201 -7.19 -13.25 -22.15
CA ILE A 201 -7.90 -13.35 -23.43
C ILE A 201 -8.30 -14.81 -23.71
N LYS A 202 -7.36 -15.77 -23.59
CA LYS A 202 -7.67 -17.19 -23.81
C LYS A 202 -8.71 -17.72 -22.82
N VAL A 203 -8.65 -17.30 -21.56
CA VAL A 203 -9.66 -17.69 -20.55
C VAL A 203 -11.03 -17.13 -20.93
N HIS A 204 -11.12 -15.85 -21.29
CA HIS A 204 -12.38 -15.22 -21.69
C HIS A 204 -12.97 -15.84 -22.97
N GLU A 205 -12.16 -16.15 -23.97
CA GLU A 205 -12.60 -16.86 -25.17
C GLU A 205 -13.21 -18.23 -24.85
N LEU A 206 -12.58 -18.99 -23.95
CA LEU A 206 -13.13 -20.27 -23.50
C LEU A 206 -14.48 -20.10 -22.80
N LEU A 207 -14.63 -19.06 -21.96
CA LEU A 207 -15.91 -18.77 -21.28
C LEU A 207 -17.01 -18.37 -22.28
N ILE A 208 -16.68 -17.55 -23.29
CA ILE A 208 -17.62 -17.16 -24.36
C ILE A 208 -18.11 -18.40 -25.11
N GLN A 209 -17.22 -19.34 -25.43
CA GLN A 209 -17.57 -20.60 -26.10
C GLN A 209 -18.57 -21.47 -25.29
N GLN A 210 -18.65 -21.30 -23.97
CA GLN A 210 -19.61 -22.02 -23.14
C GLN A 210 -21.04 -21.46 -23.22
N ARG A 211 -21.24 -20.30 -23.86
CA ARG A 211 -22.57 -19.65 -23.98
C ARG A 211 -23.24 -19.46 -22.61
N ILE A 212 -22.46 -18.97 -21.66
CA ILE A 212 -22.89 -18.72 -20.27
C ILE A 212 -24.15 -17.84 -20.27
N ARG A 213 -25.22 -18.29 -19.60
CA ARG A 213 -26.45 -17.49 -19.47
C ARG A 213 -26.38 -16.61 -18.22
N LYS A 214 -26.77 -15.34 -18.35
CA LYS A 214 -26.72 -14.35 -17.28
C LYS A 214 -27.53 -14.75 -16.05
N ASP A 215 -28.71 -15.33 -16.26
CA ASP A 215 -29.62 -15.75 -15.19
C ASP A 215 -29.06 -16.87 -14.30
N LEU A 216 -28.09 -17.64 -14.80
CA LEU A 216 -27.43 -18.70 -14.03
C LEU A 216 -26.32 -18.18 -13.11
N LEU A 217 -25.86 -16.93 -13.28
CA LEU A 217 -24.78 -16.38 -12.45
C LEU A 217 -25.16 -16.32 -10.96
N SER A 218 -26.40 -15.92 -10.67
CA SER A 218 -26.90 -15.84 -9.28
C SER A 218 -26.86 -17.20 -8.59
N GLN A 219 -27.32 -18.25 -9.28
CA GLN A 219 -27.27 -19.61 -8.76
C GLN A 219 -25.83 -20.11 -8.62
N ALA A 220 -24.96 -19.83 -9.60
CA ALA A 220 -23.57 -20.24 -9.53
C ALA A 220 -22.82 -19.61 -8.34
N VAL A 221 -23.08 -18.33 -8.04
CA VAL A 221 -22.55 -17.65 -6.85
C VAL A 221 -23.08 -18.29 -5.57
N LYS A 222 -24.40 -18.54 -5.50
CA LYS A 222 -25.05 -19.14 -4.34
C LYS A 222 -24.55 -20.55 -4.03
N GLU A 223 -24.25 -21.34 -5.06
CA GLU A 223 -23.71 -22.70 -4.93
C GLU A 223 -22.19 -22.72 -4.72
N SER A 224 -21.52 -21.60 -4.92
CA SER A 224 -20.08 -21.50 -4.67
C SER A 224 -19.76 -21.47 -3.18
N SER A 225 -18.50 -21.77 -2.85
CA SER A 225 -17.98 -21.59 -1.50
C SER A 225 -17.29 -20.24 -1.31
N THR A 226 -17.69 -19.21 -2.08
CA THR A 226 -17.14 -17.86 -1.94
C THR A 226 -17.51 -17.27 -0.58
N MET A 227 -16.58 -16.53 0.02
CA MET A 227 -16.76 -15.95 1.35
C MET A 227 -16.06 -14.60 1.41
N LEU A 228 -16.77 -13.59 1.92
CA LEU A 228 -16.14 -12.34 2.36
C LEU A 228 -15.35 -12.57 3.65
N ARG A 229 -14.32 -11.77 3.87
CA ARG A 229 -13.52 -11.78 5.11
C ARG A 229 -14.38 -11.50 6.33
N ASP A 230 -14.04 -12.09 7.47
CA ASP A 230 -14.77 -11.83 8.72
C ASP A 230 -14.78 -10.33 9.04
N GLY A 231 -15.92 -9.81 9.51
CA GLY A 231 -16.08 -8.37 9.76
C GLY A 231 -16.37 -7.51 8.51
N TYR A 232 -16.55 -8.11 7.32
CA TYR A 232 -16.89 -7.37 6.09
C TYR A 232 -18.12 -6.47 6.27
N LYS A 233 -19.16 -6.94 6.95
CA LYS A 233 -20.42 -6.19 7.07
C LYS A 233 -20.20 -4.88 7.81
N VAL A 234 -19.42 -4.91 8.91
CA VAL A 234 -19.03 -3.72 9.67
C VAL A 234 -18.27 -2.74 8.79
N PHE A 235 -17.37 -3.25 7.95
CA PHE A 235 -16.57 -2.44 7.03
C PHE A 235 -17.46 -1.69 6.02
N PHE A 236 -18.27 -2.42 5.26
CA PHE A 236 -19.15 -1.83 4.25
C PHE A 236 -20.19 -0.89 4.86
N ASP A 237 -20.84 -1.28 5.95
CA ASP A 237 -21.87 -0.48 6.61
C ASP A 237 -21.29 0.83 7.16
N ARG A 238 -20.09 0.79 7.76
CA ARG A 238 -19.44 1.99 8.28
C ARG A 238 -19.16 3.01 7.17
N LEU A 239 -18.70 2.54 6.00
CA LEU A 239 -18.39 3.43 4.87
C LEU A 239 -19.64 4.15 4.36
N VAL A 240 -20.76 3.44 4.20
CA VAL A 240 -22.01 4.06 3.75
C VAL A 240 -22.60 5.00 4.83
N GLU A 241 -22.56 4.62 6.10
CA GLU A 241 -23.00 5.45 7.23
C GLU A 241 -22.25 6.80 7.27
N GLN A 242 -20.94 6.76 7.03
CA GLN A 242 -20.07 7.94 7.05
C GLN A 242 -19.92 8.62 5.69
N ARG A 243 -20.66 8.16 4.67
CA ARG A 243 -20.62 8.69 3.29
C ARG A 243 -19.20 8.74 2.72
N VAL A 244 -18.40 7.71 3.03
CA VAL A 244 -17.07 7.49 2.47
C VAL A 244 -17.26 6.68 1.18
N PRO A 245 -16.86 7.21 0.01
CA PRO A 245 -16.97 6.47 -1.23
C PRO A 245 -15.93 5.34 -1.26
N MET A 246 -16.30 4.24 -1.88
CA MET A 246 -15.46 3.07 -2.05
C MET A 246 -15.36 2.74 -3.53
N LEU A 247 -14.13 2.63 -4.03
CA LEU A 247 -13.85 2.06 -5.33
C LEU A 247 -13.34 0.63 -5.16
N ILE A 248 -14.04 -0.34 -5.75
CA ILE A 248 -13.55 -1.70 -5.92
C ILE A 248 -12.95 -1.81 -7.32
N LEU A 249 -11.64 -2.03 -7.41
CA LEU A 249 -10.92 -2.18 -8.66
C LEU A 249 -10.34 -3.59 -8.77
N SER A 250 -11.05 -4.43 -9.53
CA SER A 250 -10.80 -5.87 -9.58
C SER A 250 -10.43 -6.33 -10.99
N ALA A 251 -9.35 -7.11 -11.09
CA ALA A 251 -9.00 -7.86 -12.30
C ALA A 251 -9.89 -9.12 -12.50
N GLY A 252 -10.85 -9.34 -11.60
CA GLY A 252 -11.82 -10.42 -11.64
C GLY A 252 -12.94 -10.20 -12.67
N VAL A 253 -14.10 -10.81 -12.40
CA VAL A 253 -15.32 -10.69 -13.22
C VAL A 253 -16.37 -9.85 -12.50
N GLY A 254 -16.71 -8.69 -13.08
CA GLY A 254 -17.58 -7.69 -12.47
C GLY A 254 -18.98 -8.19 -12.12
N ASP A 255 -19.66 -8.88 -13.04
CA ASP A 255 -21.03 -9.39 -12.82
C ASP A 255 -21.08 -10.39 -11.65
N VAL A 256 -20.04 -11.21 -11.48
CA VAL A 256 -19.93 -12.18 -10.39
C VAL A 256 -19.63 -11.47 -9.08
N LEU A 257 -18.70 -10.51 -9.09
CA LEU A 257 -18.37 -9.66 -7.94
C LEU A 257 -19.61 -8.96 -7.40
N GLU A 258 -20.36 -8.28 -8.26
CA GLU A 258 -21.59 -7.58 -7.88
C GLU A 258 -22.59 -8.54 -7.23
N GLU A 259 -22.74 -9.73 -7.80
CA GLU A 259 -23.66 -10.73 -7.27
C GLU A 259 -23.22 -11.26 -5.89
N VAL A 260 -21.92 -11.43 -5.66
CA VAL A 260 -21.38 -11.79 -4.34
C VAL A 260 -21.74 -10.73 -3.30
N ILE A 261 -21.46 -9.44 -3.56
CA ILE A 261 -21.75 -8.37 -2.59
C ILE A 261 -23.26 -8.12 -2.42
N ARG A 262 -24.06 -8.35 -3.47
CA ARG A 262 -25.52 -8.26 -3.44
C ARG A 262 -26.14 -9.36 -2.56
N GLN A 263 -25.71 -10.62 -2.72
CA GLN A 263 -26.17 -11.74 -1.90
C GLN A 263 -25.74 -11.61 -0.44
N ASN A 264 -24.64 -10.90 -0.16
CA ASN A 264 -24.19 -10.57 1.20
C ASN A 264 -24.79 -9.26 1.76
N HIS A 265 -25.71 -8.62 1.03
CA HIS A 265 -26.42 -7.39 1.46
C HIS A 265 -25.51 -6.19 1.78
N VAL A 266 -24.40 -6.06 1.05
CA VAL A 266 -23.42 -4.97 1.23
C VAL A 266 -23.14 -4.17 -0.05
N PHE A 267 -23.96 -4.34 -1.08
CA PHE A 267 -23.86 -3.53 -2.30
C PHE A 267 -24.56 -2.17 -2.10
N HIS A 268 -23.85 -1.26 -1.43
CA HIS A 268 -24.34 0.05 -1.06
C HIS A 268 -24.12 1.11 -2.17
N PRO A 269 -24.91 2.21 -2.21
CA PRO A 269 -24.81 3.23 -3.25
C PRO A 269 -23.48 4.01 -3.31
N ASN A 270 -22.66 3.97 -2.26
CA ASN A 270 -21.35 4.62 -2.21
C ASN A 270 -20.23 3.76 -2.85
N ILE A 271 -20.57 2.57 -3.37
CA ILE A 271 -19.62 1.64 -3.97
C ILE A 271 -19.62 1.82 -5.49
N HIS A 272 -18.43 2.07 -6.04
CA HIS A 272 -18.16 2.06 -7.46
C HIS A 272 -17.29 0.83 -7.78
N ILE A 273 -17.56 0.16 -8.91
CA ILE A 273 -16.84 -1.06 -9.29
C ILE A 273 -16.28 -0.88 -10.69
N ILE A 274 -14.97 -1.07 -10.82
CA ILE A 274 -14.25 -1.16 -12.09
C ILE A 274 -13.70 -2.59 -12.18
N SER A 275 -14.17 -3.36 -13.16
CA SER A 275 -13.78 -4.76 -13.36
C SER A 275 -14.09 -5.24 -14.79
N ASN A 276 -13.74 -6.48 -15.11
CA ASN A 276 -14.06 -7.09 -16.41
C ASN A 276 -15.54 -7.52 -16.43
N TYR A 277 -16.40 -6.68 -16.98
CA TYR A 277 -17.83 -6.99 -17.12
C TYR A 277 -18.10 -7.86 -18.34
N MET A 278 -18.99 -8.83 -18.18
CA MET A 278 -19.52 -9.63 -19.26
C MET A 278 -20.44 -8.80 -20.16
N ASP A 279 -20.37 -9.06 -21.45
CA ASP A 279 -21.32 -8.57 -22.45
C ASP A 279 -22.23 -9.70 -22.91
N PHE A 280 -23.54 -9.50 -22.69
CA PHE A 280 -24.57 -10.49 -23.01
C PHE A 280 -25.38 -10.02 -24.22
N ASP A 281 -25.70 -10.96 -25.10
CA ASP A 281 -26.61 -10.71 -26.21
C ASP A 281 -28.05 -10.47 -25.73
N GLN A 282 -28.96 -10.18 -26.67
CA GLN A 282 -30.37 -9.91 -26.38
C GLN A 282 -31.10 -11.10 -25.75
N THR A 283 -30.55 -12.32 -25.86
CA THR A 283 -31.10 -13.54 -25.25
C THR A 283 -30.51 -13.83 -23.87
N GLY A 284 -29.58 -12.99 -23.39
CA GLY A 284 -28.92 -13.15 -22.10
C GLY A 284 -27.75 -14.13 -22.13
N VAL A 285 -27.16 -14.40 -23.30
CA VAL A 285 -26.01 -15.30 -23.48
C VAL A 285 -24.72 -14.50 -23.64
N LEU A 286 -23.66 -14.91 -22.96
CA LEU A 286 -22.34 -14.29 -23.02
C LEU A 286 -21.78 -14.31 -24.44
N GLN A 287 -21.43 -13.14 -24.97
CA GLN A 287 -20.84 -12.96 -26.31
C GLN A 287 -19.45 -12.32 -26.27
N ALA A 288 -19.15 -11.49 -25.27
CA ALA A 288 -17.86 -10.79 -25.13
C ALA A 288 -17.63 -10.34 -23.68
N PHE A 289 -16.50 -9.68 -23.43
CA PHE A 289 -16.27 -8.85 -22.24
C PHE A 289 -16.19 -7.38 -22.67
N LYS A 290 -16.67 -6.48 -21.81
CA LYS A 290 -16.78 -5.04 -22.09
C LYS A 290 -15.47 -4.32 -21.80
N GLY A 291 -15.17 -3.33 -22.63
CA GLY A 291 -14.05 -2.41 -22.41
C GLY A 291 -12.68 -3.06 -22.56
N GLU A 292 -11.68 -2.41 -21.98
CA GLU A 292 -10.31 -2.92 -21.95
C GLU A 292 -10.13 -3.94 -20.83
N LEU A 293 -9.35 -4.98 -21.11
CA LEU A 293 -9.03 -6.02 -20.14
C LEU A 293 -8.28 -5.44 -18.94
N ILE A 294 -8.79 -5.70 -17.74
CA ILE A 294 -8.10 -5.42 -16.48
C ILE A 294 -7.47 -6.72 -15.98
N HIS A 295 -6.16 -6.69 -15.78
CA HIS A 295 -5.37 -7.76 -15.19
C HIS A 295 -4.49 -7.24 -14.04
N ILE A 296 -3.78 -8.12 -13.37
CA ILE A 296 -3.02 -7.81 -12.15
C ILE A 296 -1.97 -6.69 -12.30
N PHE A 297 -1.50 -6.37 -13.51
CA PHE A 297 -0.41 -5.42 -13.75
C PHE A 297 -0.83 -4.09 -14.39
N ASN A 298 -2.10 -3.92 -14.81
CA ASN A 298 -2.57 -2.68 -15.45
C ASN A 298 -3.67 -1.96 -14.65
N LYS A 299 -3.81 -2.28 -13.36
CA LYS A 299 -4.79 -1.63 -12.48
C LYS A 299 -4.59 -0.11 -12.39
N GLY A 300 -3.35 0.38 -12.49
CA GLY A 300 -3.09 1.82 -12.53
C GLY A 300 -3.75 2.52 -13.74
N GLU A 301 -3.70 1.90 -14.91
CA GLU A 301 -4.35 2.40 -16.13
C GLU A 301 -5.88 2.34 -15.99
N GLY A 302 -6.40 1.25 -15.43
CA GLY A 302 -7.84 1.11 -15.12
C GLY A 302 -8.32 2.19 -14.16
N ALA A 303 -7.53 2.52 -13.14
CA ALA A 303 -7.81 3.61 -12.20
C ALA A 303 -7.82 4.97 -12.93
N LEU A 304 -6.83 5.27 -13.77
CA LEU A 304 -6.75 6.54 -14.50
C LEU A 304 -7.88 6.74 -15.50
N SER A 305 -8.20 5.70 -16.28
CA SER A 305 -9.18 5.79 -17.38
C SER A 305 -10.63 5.88 -16.88
N HIS A 306 -10.97 5.23 -15.77
CA HIS A 306 -12.35 5.10 -15.30
C HIS A 306 -12.61 5.85 -13.98
N ALA A 307 -11.66 5.88 -13.05
CA ALA A 307 -11.89 6.50 -11.73
C ALA A 307 -11.76 8.02 -11.75
N ALA A 308 -10.95 8.59 -12.66
CA ALA A 308 -10.79 10.05 -12.78
C ALA A 308 -12.12 10.79 -13.09
N GLY A 309 -13.09 10.09 -13.70
CA GLY A 309 -14.42 10.61 -13.99
C GLY A 309 -15.41 10.53 -12.82
N LEU A 310 -15.08 9.83 -11.73
CA LEU A 310 -15.96 9.65 -10.57
C LEU A 310 -15.87 10.87 -9.66
N ARG A 311 -16.84 11.79 -9.80
CA ARG A 311 -16.89 13.05 -9.04
C ARG A 311 -16.94 12.83 -7.54
N GLU A 312 -17.55 11.73 -7.09
CA GLU A 312 -17.66 11.35 -5.68
C GLU A 312 -16.29 11.06 -5.04
N LEU A 313 -15.30 10.63 -5.85
CA LEU A 313 -13.92 10.40 -5.43
C LEU A 313 -13.06 11.67 -5.49
N GLN A 314 -13.48 12.69 -6.22
CA GLN A 314 -12.76 13.96 -6.34
C GLN A 314 -12.83 14.75 -5.02
N GLY A 315 -11.73 15.43 -4.66
CA GLY A 315 -11.64 16.23 -3.43
C GLY A 315 -11.45 15.43 -2.14
N ARG A 316 -11.16 14.11 -2.25
CA ARG A 316 -10.87 13.23 -1.12
C ARG A 316 -9.41 12.77 -1.15
N PRO A 317 -8.46 13.57 -0.68
CA PRO A 317 -7.03 13.29 -0.89
C PRO A 317 -6.49 12.18 0.03
N ASN A 318 -7.28 11.68 0.98
CA ASN A 318 -6.88 10.63 1.91
C ASN A 318 -7.41 9.28 1.44
N VAL A 319 -6.52 8.31 1.24
CA VAL A 319 -6.84 7.01 0.64
C VAL A 319 -6.45 5.88 1.59
N LEU A 320 -7.43 5.05 1.97
CA LEU A 320 -7.16 3.72 2.50
C LEU A 320 -7.17 2.72 1.33
N LEU A 321 -6.00 2.19 0.99
CA LEU A 321 -5.83 1.23 -0.10
C LEU A 321 -5.68 -0.20 0.45
N LEU A 322 -6.52 -1.11 -0.04
CA LEU A 322 -6.49 -2.53 0.33
C LEU A 322 -6.16 -3.38 -0.91
N GLY A 323 -5.21 -4.30 -0.78
CA GLY A 323 -4.87 -5.24 -1.87
C GLY A 323 -4.18 -6.48 -1.35
N ASP A 324 -4.09 -7.52 -2.17
CA ASP A 324 -3.40 -8.78 -1.85
C ASP A 324 -2.21 -9.04 -2.79
N SER A 325 -2.01 -8.18 -3.79
CA SER A 325 -0.93 -8.25 -4.76
C SER A 325 -0.12 -6.96 -4.81
N LEU A 326 1.14 -7.04 -5.25
CA LEU A 326 1.97 -5.83 -5.45
C LEU A 326 1.41 -4.91 -6.55
N GLY A 327 0.64 -5.46 -7.50
CA GLY A 327 0.00 -4.68 -8.56
C GLY A 327 -1.11 -3.76 -8.03
N ASP A 328 -1.68 -4.07 -6.87
CA ASP A 328 -2.75 -3.28 -6.25
C ASP A 328 -2.28 -1.92 -5.75
N LEU A 329 -0.97 -1.76 -5.48
CA LEU A 329 -0.40 -0.47 -5.09
C LEU A 329 -0.59 0.61 -6.18
N ALA A 330 -0.76 0.20 -7.44
CA ALA A 330 -1.03 1.10 -8.55
C ALA A 330 -2.47 1.62 -8.58
N MET A 331 -3.42 1.05 -7.80
CA MET A 331 -4.84 1.42 -7.84
C MET A 331 -5.09 2.88 -7.40
N ALA A 332 -4.22 3.46 -6.57
CA ALA A 332 -4.30 4.86 -6.19
C ALA A 332 -3.89 5.83 -7.32
N GLY A 333 -3.38 5.33 -8.46
CA GLY A 333 -2.93 6.16 -9.58
C GLY A 333 -4.03 7.04 -10.20
N GLY A 334 -5.30 6.67 -10.05
CA GLY A 334 -6.45 7.48 -10.50
C GLY A 334 -6.79 8.68 -9.60
N VAL A 335 -6.13 8.82 -8.44
CA VAL A 335 -6.36 9.93 -7.51
C VAL A 335 -5.52 11.12 -7.95
N SER A 336 -6.15 12.26 -8.24
CA SER A 336 -5.48 13.41 -8.85
C SER A 336 -4.37 14.02 -7.99
N GLU A 337 -4.63 14.19 -6.68
CA GLU A 337 -3.69 14.81 -5.72
C GLU A 337 -3.81 14.12 -4.34
N PRO A 338 -3.28 12.90 -4.17
CA PRO A 338 -3.31 12.22 -2.89
C PRO A 338 -2.40 12.94 -1.88
N GLN A 339 -2.92 13.22 -0.68
CA GLN A 339 -2.16 13.77 0.44
C GLN A 339 -1.62 12.66 1.35
N ASN A 340 -2.49 11.71 1.70
CA ASN A 340 -2.15 10.58 2.54
C ASN A 340 -2.67 9.30 1.90
N VAL A 341 -1.79 8.33 1.67
CA VAL A 341 -2.17 6.99 1.18
C VAL A 341 -1.67 5.99 2.20
N LEU A 342 -2.60 5.31 2.87
CA LEU A 342 -2.31 4.22 3.78
C LEU A 342 -2.61 2.89 3.07
N THR A 343 -1.59 2.07 2.92
CA THR A 343 -1.66 0.82 2.16
C THR A 343 -1.68 -0.40 3.09
N VAL A 344 -2.66 -1.29 2.90
CA VAL A 344 -2.80 -2.54 3.65
C VAL A 344 -2.73 -3.71 2.67
N GLY A 345 -1.71 -4.54 2.81
CA GLY A 345 -1.43 -5.70 1.96
C GLY A 345 -1.80 -7.02 2.63
N PHE A 346 -2.69 -7.82 2.04
CA PHE A 346 -3.01 -9.16 2.50
C PHE A 346 -2.04 -10.19 1.91
N LEU A 347 -1.04 -10.62 2.70
CA LEU A 347 -0.09 -11.63 2.29
C LEU A 347 -0.63 -13.03 2.61
N ASN A 348 -1.35 -13.60 1.64
CA ASN A 348 -2.10 -14.82 1.85
C ASN A 348 -1.32 -16.13 1.59
N ASP A 349 -0.35 -16.13 0.68
CA ASP A 349 0.40 -17.32 0.24
C ASP A 349 1.88 -17.00 -0.02
N GLN A 350 2.72 -18.04 -0.08
CA GLN A 350 4.17 -17.92 -0.31
C GLN A 350 4.80 -16.88 0.63
N VAL A 351 4.44 -16.97 1.90
CA VAL A 351 4.78 -15.95 2.91
C VAL A 351 6.29 -15.80 3.00
N ASP A 352 7.03 -16.90 3.09
CA ASP A 352 8.47 -16.85 3.29
C ASP A 352 9.18 -16.19 2.10
N GLU A 353 8.72 -16.46 0.88
CA GLU A 353 9.31 -15.91 -0.35
C GLU A 353 8.92 -14.45 -0.61
N ARG A 354 7.69 -14.04 -0.24
CA ARG A 354 7.14 -12.73 -0.62
C ARG A 354 7.15 -11.69 0.50
N LYS A 355 7.33 -12.12 1.75
CA LYS A 355 7.24 -11.25 2.93
C LYS A 355 8.12 -10.02 2.82
N GLU A 356 9.36 -10.15 2.36
CA GLU A 356 10.27 -9.01 2.24
C GLU A 356 9.75 -7.98 1.24
N SER A 357 9.30 -8.41 0.06
CA SER A 357 8.71 -7.51 -0.94
C SER A 357 7.46 -6.81 -0.41
N TYR A 358 6.59 -7.52 0.32
CA TYR A 358 5.37 -6.93 0.86
C TYR A 358 5.67 -5.90 1.96
N ILE A 359 6.54 -6.23 2.93
CA ILE A 359 6.93 -5.30 4.00
C ILE A 359 7.60 -4.04 3.43
N ASN A 360 8.30 -4.18 2.31
CA ASN A 360 8.98 -3.04 1.67
C ASN A 360 8.06 -2.16 0.84
N SER A 361 6.88 -2.65 0.46
CA SER A 361 5.96 -1.97 -0.47
C SER A 361 4.64 -1.52 0.17
N PHE A 362 4.12 -2.26 1.15
CA PHE A 362 2.92 -1.90 1.91
C PHE A 362 3.29 -1.32 3.27
N ASP A 363 2.46 -0.40 3.77
CA ASP A 363 2.64 0.20 5.11
C ASP A 363 2.32 -0.81 6.21
N ILE A 364 1.24 -1.58 5.99
CA ILE A 364 0.76 -2.64 6.88
C ILE A 364 0.61 -3.91 6.05
N VAL A 365 1.19 -5.01 6.50
CA VAL A 365 1.04 -6.34 5.89
C VAL A 365 0.30 -7.25 6.86
N LEU A 366 -0.76 -7.89 6.37
CA LEU A 366 -1.57 -8.86 7.11
C LEU A 366 -1.28 -10.26 6.60
N VAL A 367 -0.56 -11.05 7.38
CA VAL A 367 -0.10 -12.39 7.00
C VAL A 367 -1.16 -13.44 7.33
N LYS A 368 -1.68 -14.11 6.29
CA LYS A 368 -2.71 -15.16 6.40
C LYS A 368 -3.91 -14.74 7.27
N ASP A 369 -4.28 -13.46 7.20
CA ASP A 369 -5.39 -12.90 7.95
C ASP A 369 -6.68 -13.04 7.15
N GLU A 370 -7.71 -13.69 7.72
CA GLU A 370 -8.99 -13.93 7.07
C GLU A 370 -10.09 -12.91 7.48
N THR A 371 -9.69 -11.78 8.07
CA THR A 371 -10.58 -10.79 8.68
C THR A 371 -10.42 -9.39 8.08
N MET A 372 -11.37 -8.51 8.38
CA MET A 372 -11.33 -7.06 8.16
C MET A 372 -11.07 -6.31 9.47
N ASP A 373 -10.52 -6.96 10.50
CA ASP A 373 -10.39 -6.38 11.84
C ASP A 373 -9.45 -5.18 11.86
N VAL A 374 -8.28 -5.28 11.22
CA VAL A 374 -7.35 -4.15 11.10
C VAL A 374 -7.93 -3.02 10.27
N PRO A 375 -8.47 -3.24 9.04
CA PRO A 375 -9.20 -2.20 8.31
C PRO A 375 -10.34 -1.54 9.11
N ASN A 376 -11.15 -2.33 9.82
CA ASN A 376 -12.22 -1.82 10.68
C ASN A 376 -11.67 -1.00 11.86
N GLY A 377 -10.57 -1.42 12.46
CA GLY A 377 -9.87 -0.68 13.51
C GLY A 377 -9.33 0.67 13.03
N ILE A 378 -8.75 0.71 11.83
CA ILE A 378 -8.32 1.95 11.16
C ILE A 378 -9.53 2.86 10.94
N LEU A 379 -10.59 2.38 10.29
CA LEU A 379 -11.78 3.19 10.03
C LEU A 379 -12.43 3.68 11.32
N ARG A 380 -12.52 2.85 12.36
CA ARG A 380 -13.04 3.23 13.67
C ARG A 380 -12.24 4.38 14.28
N ASN A 381 -10.91 4.37 14.13
CA ASN A 381 -10.05 5.43 14.64
C ASN A 381 -10.14 6.71 13.79
N THR A 382 -9.99 6.57 12.47
CA THR A 382 -10.02 7.68 11.50
C THR A 382 -11.37 8.40 11.46
N LEU A 383 -12.47 7.67 11.63
CA LEU A 383 -13.84 8.22 11.58
C LEU A 383 -14.41 8.53 12.97
N ALA A 384 -13.61 8.40 14.04
CA ALA A 384 -14.03 8.82 15.36
C ALA A 384 -14.28 10.33 15.37
N VAL A 385 -15.43 10.74 15.89
CA VAL A 385 -15.73 12.16 16.10
C VAL A 385 -14.74 12.70 17.14
N ILE A 386 -13.85 13.60 16.73
CA ILE A 386 -13.09 14.41 17.68
C ILE A 386 -14.10 15.38 18.30
N SER A 387 -14.67 15.00 19.44
CA SER A 387 -15.41 15.94 20.26
C SER A 387 -14.39 16.97 20.77
N ASP A 388 -14.39 18.16 20.15
CA ASP A 388 -13.70 19.32 20.68
C ASP A 388 -14.14 19.51 22.13
N VAL A 389 -13.24 19.18 23.06
CA VAL A 389 -13.36 19.63 24.45
C VAL A 389 -13.11 21.13 24.38
N ARG A 390 -14.20 21.90 24.29
CA ARG A 390 -14.20 23.36 24.38
C ARG A 390 -13.74 23.85 25.75
#